data_AF-A0A453MEW7-F1
#
_entry.id   AF-A0A453MEW7-F1
#
_cell.length_a   1.000
_cell.length_b   1.000
_cell.length_c   1.000
_cell.angle_alpha   90.00
_cell.angle_beta   90.00
_cell.angle_gamma   90.00
#
_symmetry.space_group_name_H-M   'P 1'
#
loop_
_entity.id
_entity.type
_entity.pdbx_description
1 polymer ?
#
loop_
_entity_poly.entity_id
_entity_poly.type
_entity_poly.pdbx_seq_one_letter_code
_entity_poly.pdbx_strand_id
1 'polypeptide(L)' 'EVTFRLDYTAPNIGREFGTVYFGDKNVAYLVVATGWAKVKEQGPKGGEQLPYVAELQRLEEVAKQHGLGRWSK' A
#
# COMPACT_ATOMS: atom_id res chain seq x y z
N GLU A 1 19.93 0.49 1.26
CA GLU A 1 19.75 0.13 -0.17
C GLU A 1 18.27 0.16 -0.50
N VAL A 2 17.90 0.55 -1.72
CA VAL A 2 16.51 0.53 -2.20
C VAL A 2 16.40 -0.52 -3.30
N THR A 3 15.42 -1.39 -3.19
CA THR A 3 15.08 -2.39 -4.22
C THR A 3 13.59 -2.32 -4.52
N PHE A 4 13.17 -2.84 -5.68
CA PHE A 4 11.77 -2.89 -6.04
C PHE A 4 11.43 -4.15 -6.83
N ARG A 5 10.16 -4.53 -6.81
CA ARG A 5 9.60 -5.61 -7.63
C ARG A 5 8.40 -5.08 -8.39
N LEU A 6 8.38 -5.28 -9.71
CA LEU A 6 7.20 -5.03 -10.54
C LEU A 6 6.12 -6.05 -10.21
N ASP A 7 4.91 -5.60 -9.88
CA ASP A 7 3.77 -6.47 -9.59
C ASP A 7 2.84 -6.58 -10.81
N TYR A 8 2.48 -5.45 -11.45
CA TYR A 8 1.71 -5.45 -12.71
C TYR A 8 1.90 -4.17 -13.52
N THR A 9 1.64 -4.25 -14.82
CA THR A 9 1.56 -3.09 -15.72
C THR A 9 0.10 -2.83 -16.06
N ALA A 10 -0.39 -1.62 -15.82
CA ALA A 10 -1.74 -1.21 -16.18
C ALA A 10 -1.79 -0.86 -17.68
N PRO A 11 -2.38 -1.72 -18.53
CA PRO A 11 -2.27 -1.60 -19.98
C PRO A 11 -2.90 -0.33 -20.54
N ASN A 12 -3.97 0.16 -19.90
CA ASN A 12 -4.75 1.30 -20.39
C ASN A 12 -4.14 2.66 -20.08
N ILE A 13 -3.17 2.72 -19.18
CA ILE A 13 -2.56 3.99 -18.73
C ILE A 13 -1.03 3.99 -18.84
N GLY A 14 -0.42 2.92 -19.34
CA GLY A 14 1.02 2.80 -19.51
C GLY A 14 1.81 2.95 -18.21
N ARG A 15 1.24 2.52 -17.07
CA ARG A 15 1.88 2.63 -15.75
C ARG A 15 2.23 1.29 -15.16
N GLU A 16 3.41 1.21 -14.58
CA GLU A 16 3.90 0.07 -13.82
C GLU A 16 3.61 0.28 -12.34
N PHE A 17 3.14 -0.78 -11.68
CA PHE A 17 2.85 -0.81 -10.26
C PHE A 17 3.66 -1.93 -9.63
N GLY A 18 4.26 -1.64 -8.48
CA GLY A 18 5.17 -2.56 -7.83
C GLY A 18 5.35 -2.26 -6.36
N THR A 19 6.09 -3.14 -5.71
CA THR A 19 6.45 -3.04 -4.30
C THR A 19 7.86 -2.53 -4.15
N VAL A 20 8.05 -1.49 -3.35
CA VAL A 20 9.36 -0.89 -3.05
C VAL A 20 9.81 -1.32 -1.67
N TYR A 21 11.09 -1.66 -1.55
CA TYR A 21 11.74 -2.05 -0.31
C TYR A 21 12.89 -1.09 0.02
N PHE A 22 13.02 -0.75 1.30
CA PHE A 22 14.19 -0.09 1.86
C PHE A 22 14.89 -1.06 2.82
N GLY A 23 15.97 -1.68 2.34
CA GLY A 23 16.49 -2.90 2.97
C GLY A 23 15.48 -4.03 2.85
N ASP A 24 15.05 -4.59 3.99
CA ASP A 24 14.02 -5.63 4.11
C ASP A 24 12.60 -5.07 4.34
N LYS A 25 12.45 -3.74 4.45
CA LYS A 25 11.18 -3.12 4.81
C LYS A 25 10.37 -2.74 3.58
N ASN A 26 9.15 -3.26 3.48
CA ASN A 26 8.18 -2.81 2.49
C ASN A 26 7.77 -1.36 2.79
N VAL A 27 8.08 -0.44 1.88
CA VAL A 27 7.79 0.99 2.04
C VAL A 27 6.30 1.26 2.14
N ALA A 28 5.46 0.49 1.43
CA ALA A 28 4.00 0.62 1.51
C ALA A 28 3.47 0.37 2.93
N TYR A 29 4.06 -0.58 3.66
CA TYR A 29 3.70 -0.85 5.06
C TYR A 29 4.01 0.34 5.95
N LEU A 30 5.20 0.94 5.78
CA LEU A 30 5.64 2.08 6.57
C LEU A 30 4.70 3.28 6.39
N VAL A 31 4.35 3.62 5.14
CA VAL A 31 3.51 4.79 4.85
C VAL A 31 2.04 4.58 5.22
N VAL A 32 1.53 3.36 5.15
CA VAL A 32 0.15 3.06 5.62
C VAL A 32 0.09 3.07 7.14
N ALA A 33 1.06 2.46 7.82
CA ALA A 33 1.11 2.41 9.28
C ALA A 33 1.22 3.79 9.94
N THR A 34 1.83 4.77 9.26
CA THR A 34 1.90 6.17 9.73
C THR A 34 0.69 7.01 9.29
N GLY A 35 -0.27 6.43 8.59
CA GLY A 35 -1.47 7.12 8.11
C GLY A 35 -1.20 8.10 6.96
N TRP A 36 -0.09 7.97 6.22
CA TRP A 36 0.19 8.84 5.06
C TRP A 36 -0.52 8.37 3.79
N ALA A 37 -0.83 7.09 3.71
CA ALA A 37 -1.56 6.49 2.61
C ALA A 37 -2.81 5.72 3.09
N LYS A 38 -3.74 5.48 2.16
CA LYS A 38 -4.89 4.60 2.39
C LYS A 38 -4.80 3.39 1.47
N VAL A 39 -5.31 2.25 1.91
CA VAL A 39 -5.35 1.02 1.10
C VAL A 39 -6.42 1.18 0.04
N LYS A 40 -6.10 0.80 -1.20
CA LYS A 40 -7.09 0.80 -2.29
C LYS A 40 -8.14 -0.29 -2.03
N GLU A 41 -9.41 0.04 -2.25
CA GLU A 41 -10.51 -0.91 -2.15
C GLU A 41 -10.30 -2.11 -3.09
N GLN A 42 -10.61 -3.30 -2.59
CA GLN A 42 -10.50 -4.55 -3.33
C GLN A 42 -11.82 -4.87 -4.04
N GLY A 43 -11.77 -5.62 -5.14
CA GLY A 43 -12.97 -6.10 -5.85
C GLY A 43 -12.96 -5.80 -7.36
N PRO A 44 -14.12 -5.87 -8.04
CA PRO A 44 -14.21 -5.78 -9.50
C PRO A 44 -13.65 -4.49 -10.10
N LYS A 45 -13.60 -3.41 -9.30
CA LYS A 45 -13.01 -2.11 -9.66
C LYS A 45 -11.66 -1.85 -8.97
N GLY A 46 -11.21 -2.76 -8.11
CA GLY A 46 -10.08 -2.61 -7.18
C GLY A 46 -8.71 -2.88 -7.77
N GLY A 47 -8.63 -3.55 -8.92
CA GLY A 47 -7.36 -4.07 -9.46
C GLY A 47 -7.03 -5.45 -8.89
N GLU A 48 -5.91 -6.03 -9.33
CA GLU A 48 -5.48 -7.36 -8.88
C GLU A 48 -5.24 -7.43 -7.37
N GLN A 49 -5.63 -8.57 -6.79
CA GLN A 49 -5.42 -8.84 -5.37
C GLN A 49 -3.95 -9.18 -5.13
N LEU A 50 -3.20 -8.23 -4.59
CA LEU A 50 -1.80 -8.41 -4.23
C LEU A 50 -1.69 -9.18 -2.89
N PRO A 51 -0.64 -10.00 -2.70
CA PRO A 51 -0.47 -10.80 -1.48
C PRO A 51 -0.35 -9.96 -0.20
N TYR A 52 -0.02 -8.67 -0.33
CA TYR A 52 0.22 -7.77 0.79
C TYR A 52 -1.03 -7.02 1.28
N VAL A 53 -2.16 -7.17 0.59
CA VAL A 53 -3.38 -6.38 0.85
C VAL A 53 -3.91 -6.57 2.28
N ALA A 54 -3.94 -7.80 2.78
CA ALA A 54 -4.46 -8.09 4.12
C ALA A 54 -3.65 -7.38 5.20
N GLU A 55 -2.32 -7.41 5.09
CA GLU A 55 -1.44 -6.73 6.05
C GLU A 55 -1.56 -5.20 5.94
N LEU A 56 -1.66 -4.67 4.71
CA LEU A 56 -1.91 -3.23 4.50
C LEU A 56 -3.22 -2.78 5.17
N GLN A 57 -4.29 -3.57 5.05
CA GLN A 57 -5.58 -3.25 5.69
C GLN A 57 -5.48 -3.26 7.21
N ARG A 58 -4.75 -4.23 7.79
CA ARG A 58 -4.48 -4.29 9.23
C ARG A 58 -3.74 -3.04 9.71
N LEU A 59 -2.70 -2.62 9.00
CA LEU A 59 -1.91 -1.42 9.34
C LEU A 59 -2.72 -0.13 9.22
N GLU A 60 -3.59 -0.03 8.20
CA GLU A 60 -4.48 1.12 8.04
C GLU A 60 -5.47 1.24 9.20
N GLU A 61 -6.03 0.12 9.66
CA GLU A 61 -6.95 0.11 10.80
C GLU A 61 -6.26 0.59 12.09
N VAL A 62 -5.01 0.18 12.32
CA VAL A 62 -4.20 0.71 13.43
C VAL A 62 -4.00 2.22 13.29
N ALA A 63 -3.68 2.71 12.09
CA ALA A 63 -3.47 4.14 11.85
C ALA A 63 -4.76 4.96 12.06
N LYS A 64 -5.93 4.41 11.69
CA LYS A 64 -7.25 5.01 11.94
C LYS A 64 -7.56 5.09 13.43
N GLN A 65 -7.37 3.99 14.17
CA GLN A 65 -7.62 3.93 15.62
C GLN A 65 -6.77 4.93 16.40
N HIS A 66 -5.53 5.16 15.97
CA HIS A 66 -4.62 6.12 16.59
C HIS A 66 -4.72 7.54 16.02
N GLY A 67 -5.59 7.78 15.02
CA GLY A 67 -5.77 9.10 14.41
C GLY A 67 -4.49 9.65 13.76
N LEU A 68 -3.69 8.80 13.13
CA LEU A 68 -2.40 9.18 12.56
C LEU A 68 -2.52 9.79 11.16
N GLY A 69 -1.66 10.77 10.86
CA GLY A 69 -1.53 11.34 9.52
C GLY A 69 -2.86 11.85 8.96
N ARG A 70 -3.28 11.30 7.83
CA ARG A 70 -4.56 11.65 7.18
C ARG A 70 -5.81 11.33 8.03
N TRP A 71 -5.66 10.54 9.08
CA TRP A 71 -6.75 10.13 9.98
C TRP A 71 -6.85 11.01 11.23
N SER A 72 -5.99 12.03 11.39
CA SER A 72 -6.14 13.02 12.45
C SER A 72 -7.40 13.88 12.22
N LYS A 73 -8.03 14.33 13.31
CA LYS A 73 -9.19 15.24 13.24
C LYS A 73 -8.80 16.64 12.80
#